data_AF-A0A0R0CH73-F1
#
_entry.id   AF-A0A0R0CH73-F1
#
_cell.length_a   1.000
_cell.length_b   1.000
_cell.length_c   1.000
_cell.angle_alpha   90.00
_cell.angle_beta   90.00
_cell.angle_gamma   90.00
#
_symmetry.space_group_name_H-M   'P 1'
#
loop_
_entity.id
_entity.type
_entity.pdbx_description
1 polymer ?
#
loop_
_entity_poly.entity_id
_entity_poly.type
_entity_poly.pdbx_seq_one_letter_code
_entity_poly.pdbx_strand_id
1 'polypeptide(L)'
;MTEKIGRSDWDLRGEGRMTDAQRRMLNAVCGDLSSQIKWHGQRLSKDDFRHLISGTMLGWRMMPAIDRGEGAAGFIMLGGSSLSMTRSQAADAITQALHIGDHPDEYSLKSAPAQWCDAVLLGQGFNPRDFRDAA
;
A
#
# COMPACT_ATOMS: atom_id res chain seq x y z
N MET A 1 8.85 -18.84 -10.83
CA MET A 1 9.27 -19.16 -9.45
C MET A 1 9.23 -17.86 -8.69
N THR A 2 8.18 -17.60 -7.90
CA THR A 2 8.07 -16.34 -7.14
C THR A 2 9.05 -16.46 -5.97
N GLU A 3 10.14 -15.71 -6.06
CA GLU A 3 11.14 -15.57 -5.02
C GLU A 3 10.46 -15.25 -3.69
N LYS A 4 10.73 -16.05 -2.65
CA LYS A 4 10.14 -15.85 -1.32
C LYS A 4 10.68 -14.53 -0.77
N ILE A 5 9.80 -13.58 -0.48
CA ILE A 5 10.15 -12.33 0.19
C ILE A 5 10.08 -12.61 1.69
N GLY A 6 11.19 -12.50 2.41
CA GLY A 6 11.23 -12.52 3.86
C GLY A 6 11.13 -11.11 4.45
N ARG A 7 10.92 -11.03 5.77
CA ARG A 7 10.84 -9.75 6.52
C ARG A 7 12.05 -8.86 6.27
N SER A 8 13.25 -9.44 6.31
CA SER A 8 14.51 -8.73 6.09
C SER A 8 14.65 -8.14 4.68
N ASP A 9 13.91 -8.66 3.70
CA ASP A 9 14.05 -8.24 2.30
C ASP A 9 13.26 -6.95 2.02
N TRP A 10 12.11 -6.77 2.69
CA TRP A 10 11.28 -5.59 2.52
C TRP A 10 11.44 -4.54 3.62
N ASP A 11 11.82 -4.92 4.84
CA ASP A 11 12.08 -3.97 5.94
C ASP A 11 13.50 -3.36 5.89
N LEU A 12 14.16 -3.48 4.73
CA LEU A 12 15.46 -2.84 4.51
C LEU A 12 15.33 -1.32 4.54
N ARG A 13 16.20 -0.66 5.31
CA ARG A 13 16.21 0.81 5.48
C ARG A 13 17.34 1.48 4.71
N GLY A 14 17.17 2.78 4.44
CA GLY A 14 18.19 3.67 3.87
C GLY A 14 17.67 4.63 2.80
N GLU A 15 18.50 5.62 2.45
CA GLU A 15 18.16 6.70 1.50
C GLU A 15 18.19 6.29 0.03
N GLY A 16 18.69 5.10 -0.28
CA GLY A 16 18.68 4.54 -1.64
C GLY A 16 17.27 4.28 -2.14
N ARG A 17 17.09 4.09 -3.45
CA ARG A 17 15.80 3.78 -4.07
C ARG A 17 15.19 2.49 -3.52
N MET A 18 13.86 2.44 -3.42
CA MET A 18 13.07 1.24 -3.10
C MET A 18 13.55 0.00 -3.88
N THR A 19 13.68 -1.13 -3.19
CA THR A 19 14.10 -2.40 -3.79
C THR A 19 12.97 -3.13 -4.51
N ASP A 20 13.30 -4.12 -5.33
CA ASP A 20 12.30 -4.98 -5.96
C ASP A 20 11.50 -5.80 -4.95
N ALA A 21 12.12 -6.25 -3.85
CA ALA A 21 11.44 -6.95 -2.76
C ALA A 21 10.40 -6.04 -2.08
N GLN A 22 10.77 -4.80 -1.75
CA GLN A 22 9.85 -3.79 -1.23
C GLN A 22 8.71 -3.52 -2.19
N ARG A 23 9.02 -3.32 -3.49
CA ARG A 23 8.00 -3.09 -4.51
C ARG A 23 7.02 -4.25 -4.62
N ARG A 24 7.50 -5.50 -4.58
CA ARG A 24 6.64 -6.69 -4.64
C ARG A 24 5.77 -6.81 -3.39
N MET A 25 6.34 -6.59 -2.20
CA MET A 25 5.60 -6.62 -0.93
C MET A 25 4.51 -5.54 -0.90
N LEU A 26 4.84 -4.28 -1.20
CA LEU A 26 3.87 -3.19 -1.28
C LEU A 26 2.72 -3.52 -2.24
N ASN A 27 3.05 -4.07 -3.41
CA ASN A 27 2.04 -4.46 -4.40
C ASN A 27 1.16 -5.63 -3.96
N ALA A 28 1.67 -6.55 -3.15
CA ALA A 28 0.90 -7.66 -2.59
C ALA A 28 -0.08 -7.12 -1.54
N VAL A 29 0.42 -6.33 -0.58
CA VAL A 29 -0.40 -5.70 0.47
C VAL A 29 -1.51 -4.83 -0.14
N CYS A 30 -1.20 -3.93 -1.08
CA CYS A 30 -2.22 -3.12 -1.75
C CYS A 30 -3.24 -3.96 -2.54
N GLY A 31 -2.83 -5.13 -3.05
CA GLY A 31 -3.74 -6.06 -3.73
C GLY A 31 -4.77 -6.65 -2.77
N ASP A 32 -4.31 -7.10 -1.60
CA ASP A 32 -5.18 -7.65 -0.55
C ASP A 32 -6.09 -6.57 0.06
N LEU A 33 -5.59 -5.34 0.26
CA LEU A 33 -6.42 -4.20 0.68
C LEU A 33 -7.53 -3.89 -0.35
N SER A 34 -7.19 -3.85 -1.64
CA SER A 34 -8.16 -3.56 -2.71
C SER A 34 -9.29 -4.58 -2.81
N SER A 35 -9.01 -5.85 -2.53
CA SER A 35 -10.02 -6.90 -2.60
C SER A 35 -10.98 -6.87 -1.39
N GLN A 36 -10.54 -6.36 -0.24
CA GLN A 36 -11.22 -6.54 1.05
C GLN A 36 -11.73 -5.26 1.70
N ILE A 37 -11.05 -4.12 1.51
CA ILE A 37 -11.34 -2.87 2.23
C ILE A 37 -12.13 -1.89 1.36
N LYS A 38 -13.19 -1.33 1.95
CA LYS A 38 -13.88 -0.14 1.44
C LYS A 38 -13.40 1.09 2.20
N TRP A 39 -12.65 1.96 1.52
CA TRP A 39 -12.11 3.19 2.09
C TRP A 39 -13.20 4.26 2.17
N HIS A 40 -13.75 4.49 3.37
CA HIS A 40 -14.85 5.45 3.61
C HIS A 40 -16.01 5.34 2.60
N GLY A 41 -16.43 4.10 2.31
CA GLY A 41 -17.53 3.81 1.36
C GLY A 41 -17.10 3.69 -0.10
N GLN A 42 -15.85 4.02 -0.44
CA GLN A 42 -15.30 3.89 -1.78
C GLN A 42 -14.52 2.59 -1.95
N ARG A 43 -14.64 1.96 -3.12
CA ARG A 43 -13.79 0.82 -3.47
C ARG A 43 -12.57 1.33 -4.24
N LEU A 44 -11.40 1.16 -3.64
CA LEU A 44 -10.14 1.57 -4.23
C LEU A 44 -9.50 0.38 -4.97
N SER A 45 -8.96 0.64 -6.15
CA SER A 45 -8.11 -0.33 -6.83
C SER A 45 -6.78 -0.49 -6.08
N LYS A 46 -6.02 -1.53 -6.43
CA LYS A 46 -4.64 -1.70 -5.95
C LYS A 46 -3.78 -0.46 -6.20
N ASP A 47 -3.96 0.16 -7.37
CA ASP A 47 -3.20 1.33 -7.78
C ASP A 47 -3.62 2.57 -6.99
N ASP A 48 -4.91 2.70 -6.68
CA ASP A 48 -5.42 3.78 -5.81
C ASP A 48 -4.85 3.67 -4.39
N PHE A 49 -4.85 2.47 -3.80
CA PHE A 49 -4.22 2.25 -2.49
C PHE A 49 -2.73 2.61 -2.51
N ARG A 50 -2.00 2.20 -3.57
CA ARG A 50 -0.59 2.54 -3.72
C ARG A 50 -0.38 4.05 -3.84
N HIS A 51 -1.21 4.78 -4.58
CA HIS A 51 -1.16 6.24 -4.67
C HIS A 51 -1.52 6.93 -3.35
N LEU A 52 -2.53 6.43 -2.63
CA LEU A 52 -2.92 6.91 -1.31
C LEU A 52 -1.75 6.81 -0.32
N ILE A 53 -1.10 5.64 -0.27
CA ILE A 53 0.02 5.40 0.63
C ILE A 53 1.24 6.23 0.20
N SER A 54 1.61 6.21 -1.09
CA SER A 54 2.81 6.92 -1.56
C SER A 54 2.67 8.44 -1.44
N GLY A 55 1.48 8.99 -1.71
CA GLY A 55 1.19 10.40 -1.50
C GLY A 55 1.24 10.78 -0.02
N THR A 56 0.80 9.91 0.88
CA THR A 56 0.93 10.14 2.33
C THR A 56 2.41 10.16 2.78
N MET A 57 3.25 9.28 2.23
CA MET A 57 4.68 9.23 2.59
C MET A 57 5.51 10.38 2.00
N LEU A 58 5.20 10.80 0.76
CA LEU A 58 6.00 11.78 0.01
C LEU A 58 5.38 13.17 0.00
N GLY A 59 4.18 13.32 0.56
CA GLY A 59 3.40 14.54 0.51
C GLY A 59 2.57 14.68 -0.76
N TRP A 60 1.66 15.66 -0.69
CA TRP A 60 0.75 16.04 -1.75
C TRP A 60 0.98 17.49 -2.14
N ARG A 61 0.83 17.79 -3.43
CA ARG A 61 0.79 19.17 -3.94
C ARG A 61 -0.50 19.43 -4.71
N MET A 62 -1.11 20.57 -4.43
CA MET A 62 -2.26 21.06 -5.19
C MET A 62 -1.76 21.81 -6.42
N MET A 63 -2.31 21.49 -7.59
CA MET A 63 -1.98 22.14 -8.85
C MET A 63 -3.26 22.65 -9.51
N PRO A 64 -3.20 23.77 -10.26
CA PRO A 64 -4.26 24.12 -11.19
C PRO A 64 -4.54 22.97 -12.15
N ALA A 65 -5.82 22.66 -12.39
CA ALA A 65 -6.21 21.67 -13.39
C ALA A 65 -6.04 22.23 -14.81
N ILE A 66 -6.15 21.35 -15.80
CA ILE A 66 -6.15 21.73 -17.21
C ILE A 66 -7.54 22.27 -17.57
N ASP A 67 -7.61 23.50 -18.09
CA ASP A 67 -8.82 24.04 -18.69
C ASP A 67 -9.10 23.33 -20.02
N ARG A 68 -10.30 22.76 -20.16
CA ARG A 68 -10.75 22.12 -21.40
C ARG A 68 -11.69 23.00 -22.23
N GLY A 69 -11.87 24.27 -21.88
CA GLY A 69 -12.75 25.21 -22.56
C GLY A 69 -14.23 25.07 -22.19
N GLU A 70 -14.56 24.25 -21.19
CA GLU A 70 -15.94 23.96 -20.74
C GLU A 70 -16.31 24.64 -19.40
N GLY A 71 -15.45 25.52 -18.86
CA GLY A 71 -15.69 26.22 -17.61
C GLY A 71 -14.43 26.44 -16.78
N ALA A 72 -14.59 26.80 -15.50
CA ALA A 72 -13.46 27.04 -14.62
C ALA A 72 -12.63 25.77 -14.40
N ALA A 73 -11.35 25.80 -14.78
CA ALA A 73 -10.40 24.76 -14.41
C ALA A 73 -10.32 24.67 -12.89
N GLY A 74 -10.66 23.50 -12.33
CA GLY A 74 -10.57 23.23 -10.90
C GLY A 74 -9.13 23.04 -10.43
N PHE A 75 -8.95 22.31 -9.34
CA PHE A 75 -7.63 21.91 -8.82
C PHE A 75 -7.49 20.40 -8.81
N ILE A 76 -6.25 19.93 -8.96
CA ILE A 76 -5.90 18.52 -8.82
C ILE A 76 -4.89 18.34 -7.68
N MET A 77 -5.00 17.22 -6.98
CA MET A 77 -4.02 16.78 -5.99
C MET A 77 -3.07 15.79 -6.64
N LEU A 78 -1.76 16.09 -6.61
CA LEU A 78 -0.72 15.20 -7.10
C LEU A 78 0.06 14.64 -5.92
N GLY A 79 -0.02 13.33 -5.72
CA GLY A 79 0.80 12.60 -4.75
C GLY A 79 2.16 12.24 -5.33
N GLY A 80 3.16 12.06 -4.45
CA GLY A 80 4.45 11.50 -4.84
C GLY A 80 4.33 10.07 -5.38
N SER A 81 5.11 9.75 -6.42
CA SER A 81 5.14 8.40 -6.99
C SER A 81 5.81 7.41 -6.04
N SER A 82 5.25 6.22 -5.88
CA SER A 82 5.89 5.13 -5.12
C SER A 82 7.28 4.78 -5.65
N LEU A 83 7.58 5.05 -6.92
CA LEU A 83 8.91 4.83 -7.52
C LEU A 83 9.97 5.83 -7.04
N SER A 84 9.56 6.91 -6.38
CA SER A 84 10.44 7.93 -5.81
C SER A 84 10.73 7.71 -4.33
N MET A 85 10.13 6.68 -3.70
CA MET A 85 10.39 6.38 -2.30
C MET A 85 11.82 5.86 -2.10
N THR A 86 12.45 6.32 -1.01
CA THR A 86 13.65 5.69 -0.47
C THR A 86 13.31 4.32 0.13
N ARG A 87 14.33 3.49 0.44
CA ARG A 87 14.13 2.20 1.11
C ARG A 87 13.47 2.39 2.48
N SER A 88 13.85 3.43 3.23
CA SER A 88 13.20 3.76 4.50
C SER A 88 11.72 4.07 4.32
N GLN A 89 11.39 4.98 3.39
CA GLN A 89 10.00 5.36 3.10
C GLN A 89 9.17 4.19 2.57
N ALA A 90 9.77 3.29 1.79
CA ALA A 90 9.08 2.11 1.29
C ALA A 90 8.78 1.10 2.41
N ALA A 91 9.69 0.91 3.37
CA ALA A 91 9.44 0.07 4.53
C ALA A 91 8.36 0.67 5.44
N ASP A 92 8.35 1.99 5.63
CA ASP A 92 7.28 2.70 6.36
C ASP A 92 5.94 2.58 5.62
N ALA A 93 5.94 2.74 4.29
CA ALA A 93 4.75 2.58 3.45
C ALA A 93 4.12 1.18 3.59
N ILE A 94 4.94 0.14 3.54
CA ILE A 94 4.49 -1.26 3.68
C ILE A 94 3.96 -1.48 5.10
N THR A 95 4.67 -1.00 6.12
CA THR A 95 4.24 -1.11 7.52
C THR A 95 2.88 -0.43 7.73
N GLN A 96 2.71 0.78 7.19
CA GLN A 96 1.46 1.52 7.25
C GLN A 96 0.31 0.80 6.52
N ALA A 97 0.59 0.18 5.38
CA ALA A 97 -0.39 -0.57 4.61
C ALA A 97 -0.83 -1.86 5.32
N LEU A 98 0.12 -2.56 5.96
CA LEU A 98 -0.17 -3.70 6.83
C LEU A 98 -1.04 -3.28 8.01
N HIS A 99 -0.67 -2.19 8.69
CA HIS A 99 -1.42 -1.68 9.83
C HIS A 99 -2.86 -1.28 9.47
N ILE A 100 -3.10 -0.70 8.29
CA ILE A 100 -4.45 -0.43 7.78
C ILE A 100 -5.26 -1.73 7.64
N GLY A 101 -4.63 -2.79 7.15
CA GLY A 101 -5.31 -4.08 6.98
C GLY A 101 -5.53 -4.81 8.30
N ASP A 102 -4.57 -4.77 9.22
CA ASP A 102 -4.63 -5.44 10.52
C ASP A 102 -5.59 -4.73 11.49
N HIS A 103 -5.66 -3.40 11.43
CA HIS A 103 -6.43 -2.53 12.33
C HIS A 103 -7.31 -1.51 11.57
N PRO A 104 -8.26 -1.96 10.74
CA PRO A 104 -9.11 -1.07 9.94
C PRO A 104 -9.97 -0.13 10.80
N ASP A 105 -10.30 -0.53 12.03
CA ASP A 105 -11.07 0.24 12.99
C ASP A 105 -10.36 1.53 13.43
N GLU A 106 -9.03 1.53 13.54
CA GLU A 106 -8.24 2.73 13.83
C GLU A 106 -8.35 3.80 12.73
N TYR A 107 -8.72 3.39 11.51
CA TYR A 107 -8.99 4.28 10.37
C TYR A 107 -10.48 4.58 10.20
N SER A 108 -11.31 4.24 11.19
CA SER A 108 -12.78 4.37 11.13
C SER A 108 -13.39 3.63 9.93
N LEU A 109 -12.78 2.52 9.51
CA LEU A 109 -13.27 1.68 8.43
C LEU A 109 -14.19 0.60 8.97
N LYS A 110 -15.32 0.40 8.29
CA LYS A 110 -16.28 -0.66 8.63
C LYS A 110 -15.93 -1.94 7.87
N SER A 111 -14.79 -2.54 8.21
CA SER A 111 -14.33 -3.84 7.67
C SER A 111 -13.69 -4.68 8.77
N ALA A 112 -13.76 -6.01 8.62
CA ALA A 112 -12.92 -6.90 9.43
C ALA A 112 -11.43 -6.75 9.03
N PRO A 113 -10.49 -7.16 9.90
CA PRO A 113 -9.08 -7.24 9.54
C PRO A 113 -8.87 -8.04 8.24
N ALA A 114 -7.94 -7.55 7.40
CA ALA A 114 -7.64 -8.15 6.11
C ALA A 114 -7.04 -9.55 6.28
N GLN A 115 -7.49 -10.48 5.45
CA GLN A 115 -6.84 -11.77 5.28
C GLN A 115 -5.73 -11.63 4.25
N TRP A 116 -4.49 -11.84 4.70
CA TRP A 116 -3.30 -11.65 3.88
C TRP A 116 -3.00 -12.88 3.01
N CYS A 117 -2.60 -12.65 1.76
CA CYS A 117 -2.17 -13.73 0.87
C CYS A 117 -0.84 -14.36 1.31
N ASP A 118 -0.53 -15.55 0.77
CA ASP A 118 0.70 -16.29 1.09
C ASP A 118 1.97 -15.43 0.99
N ALA A 119 2.05 -14.53 0.00
CA ALA A 119 3.23 -13.67 -0.19
C ALA A 119 3.41 -12.65 0.96
N VAL A 120 2.30 -12.08 1.44
CA VAL A 120 2.32 -11.12 2.56
C VAL A 120 2.62 -11.86 3.87
N LEU A 121 1.99 -13.02 4.10
CA LEU A 121 2.25 -13.86 5.28
C LEU A 121 3.73 -14.28 5.36
N LEU A 122 4.30 -14.79 4.27
CA LEU A 122 5.72 -15.14 4.20
C LEU A 122 6.61 -13.91 4.41
N GLY A 123 6.25 -12.76 3.83
CA GLY A 123 6.92 -11.47 4.04
C GLY A 123 6.88 -11.01 5.49
N GLN A 124 5.83 -11.33 6.23
CA GLN A 124 5.73 -11.05 7.66
C GLN A 124 6.45 -12.08 8.54
N GLY A 125 6.96 -13.18 7.97
CA GLY A 125 7.63 -14.26 8.69
C GLY A 125 6.70 -15.39 9.14
N PHE A 126 5.45 -15.39 8.71
CA PHE A 126 4.50 -16.46 8.99
C PHE A 126 4.50 -17.52 7.90
N ASN A 127 4.24 -18.76 8.26
CA ASN A 127 4.03 -19.85 7.30
C ASN A 127 2.53 -19.94 6.96
N PRO A 128 2.12 -19.74 5.69
CA PRO A 128 0.71 -19.78 5.31
C PRO A 128 0.00 -21.09 5.64
N ARG A 129 0.74 -22.20 5.77
CA ARG A 129 0.18 -23.51 6.13
C ARG A 129 -0.40 -23.51 7.54
N ASP A 130 0.15 -22.73 8.45
CA ASP A 130 -0.27 -22.67 9.84
C ASP A 130 -1.72 -22.15 9.99
N PHE A 131 -2.24 -21.46 8.97
CA PHE A 131 -3.59 -20.89 8.95
C PHE A 131 -4.59 -21.72 8.12
N ARG A 132 -4.12 -22.69 7.34
CA ARG A 132 -5.00 -23.53 6.49
C ARG A 132 -5.65 -24.66 7.27
N ASP A 133 -5.01 -25.12 8.33
CA ASP A 133 -5.49 -26.22 9.17
C ASP A 133 -6.47 -25.76 10.27
N ALA A 134 -6.74 -24.44 10.35
CA ALA A 134 -7.58 -23.81 11.36
C ALA A 134 -8.95 -23.31 10.83
N ALA A 135 -9.27 -23.57 9.56
CA ALA A 135 -10.47 -23.10 8.86
C ALA A 135 -11.49 -24.22 8.58
#